data_AF-A0A9P1FMG5-F1
#
_entry.id   AF-A0A9P1FMG5-F1
#
_cell.length_a   1.000
_cell.length_b   1.000
_cell.length_c   1.000
_cell.angle_alpha   90.00
_cell.angle_beta   90.00
_cell.angle_gamma   90.00
#
_symmetry.space_group_name_H-M   'P 1'
#
loop_
_entity.id
_entity.type
_entity.pdbx_description
1 polymer ?
#
loop_
_entity_poly.entity_id
_entity_poly.type
_entity_poly.pdbx_seq_one_letter_code
_entity_poly.pdbx_strand_id
1 'polypeptide(L)'
;MEPATASASAWLTVLGLSGEAVVGAEQRPLVQIPMEPSHSVKQIKGWIGSKDPELFALMYDGRKLRDKETCSSLGWKDEVTLYLVVQCCDFADQIAPRRRIVSKEEYTRRTTPRKWLNFIVYAPRPYLFLGNYVNRGIQGSDVLVTLMAYKCQFPEKLYMLRGRHDCRQIARMSEFYEEVCRLYSRKLWRSFIDVLNHLPLCARVNGRVFCVSGGISPELRHLEQINELHRPLEVPEEGLLTDLLWSDPTDCQGWGPSDRGLSYTFGQDVFEEFCETNHIELMVRGMQLSQHGYEYFFQQRLVNVFTCANYMGEWDNRAAVMLLDEDLQHKFWVLP
;
A
#
# COMPACT_ATOMS: atom_id res chain seq x y z
N MET A 1 -39.42 15.49 13.77
CA MET A 1 -38.44 15.10 12.74
C MET A 1 -37.09 15.19 13.40
N GLU A 2 -36.53 14.05 13.80
CA GLU A 2 -35.15 13.96 14.25
C GLU A 2 -34.24 14.36 13.08
N PRO A 3 -33.14 15.08 13.32
CA PRO A 3 -32.20 15.41 12.27
C PRO A 3 -31.54 14.11 11.79
N ALA A 4 -31.56 13.88 10.48
CA ALA A 4 -30.82 12.80 9.85
C ALA A 4 -29.36 12.91 10.29
N THR A 5 -28.89 11.94 11.07
CA THR A 5 -27.48 11.75 11.37
C THR A 5 -26.77 11.56 10.04
N ALA A 6 -26.03 12.57 9.59
CA ALA A 6 -25.09 12.40 8.51
C ALA A 6 -24.10 11.30 8.94
N SER A 7 -24.26 10.12 8.35
CA SER A 7 -23.28 9.04 8.43
C SER A 7 -21.94 9.63 7.96
N ALA A 8 -20.98 9.74 8.89
CA ALA A 8 -19.67 10.27 8.61
C ALA A 8 -18.88 9.25 7.79
N SER A 9 -19.07 9.25 6.47
CA SER A 9 -18.27 8.41 5.59
C SER A 9 -16.87 9.01 5.43
N ALA A 10 -15.82 8.23 5.66
CA ALA A 10 -14.46 8.62 5.29
C ALA A 10 -14.31 8.68 3.75
N TRP A 11 -13.65 9.70 3.23
CA TRP A 11 -13.44 9.92 1.79
C TRP A 11 -11.96 9.79 1.45
N LEU A 12 -11.65 9.08 0.37
CA LEU A 12 -10.30 8.96 -0.17
C LEU A 12 -10.22 9.63 -1.53
N THR A 13 -9.44 10.70 -1.63
CA THR A 13 -9.12 11.36 -2.89
C THR A 13 -7.76 10.88 -3.36
N VAL A 14 -7.71 10.22 -4.51
CA VAL A 14 -6.44 9.81 -5.12
C VAL A 14 -5.91 10.97 -5.98
N LEU A 15 -4.69 11.41 -5.72
CA LEU A 15 -4.06 12.55 -6.40
C LEU A 15 -3.14 12.08 -7.53
N GLY A 16 -3.03 12.91 -8.57
CA GLY A 16 -2.31 12.57 -9.79
C GLY A 16 -3.14 11.68 -10.73
N LEU A 17 -4.48 11.80 -10.72
CA LEU A 17 -5.36 10.93 -11.50
C LEU A 17 -5.44 11.24 -13.01
N SER A 18 -4.71 12.23 -13.50
CA SER A 18 -4.62 12.89 -14.82
C SER A 18 -4.68 12.09 -16.16
N GLY A 19 -5.31 10.92 -16.20
CA GLY A 19 -5.72 10.20 -17.40
C GLY A 19 -7.24 10.20 -17.51
N GLU A 20 -7.76 10.24 -18.75
CA GLU A 20 -9.19 10.22 -19.05
C GLU A 20 -9.94 9.15 -18.23
N ALA A 21 -11.14 9.51 -17.77
CA ALA A 21 -12.04 8.58 -17.11
C ALA A 21 -12.12 7.28 -17.92
N VAL A 22 -11.92 6.14 -17.27
CA VAL A 22 -12.21 4.82 -17.86
C VAL A 22 -13.73 4.71 -18.01
N VAL A 23 -14.26 5.36 -19.04
CA VAL A 23 -15.61 5.18 -19.55
C VAL A 23 -15.55 3.96 -20.44
N GLY A 24 -16.13 2.83 -20.02
CA GLY A 24 -16.33 1.70 -20.93
C GLY A 24 -16.21 0.28 -20.38
N ALA A 25 -16.25 0.04 -19.07
CA ALA A 25 -16.54 -1.30 -18.58
C ALA A 25 -18.04 -1.39 -18.28
N GLU A 26 -18.82 -1.96 -19.22
CA GLU A 26 -20.19 -2.38 -18.95
C GLU A 26 -20.21 -3.18 -17.64
N GLN A 27 -20.87 -2.61 -16.63
CA GLN A 27 -20.98 -3.16 -15.29
C GLN A 27 -21.74 -4.49 -15.37
N ARG A 28 -21.03 -5.61 -15.49
CA ARG A 28 -21.54 -6.85 -14.90
C ARG A 28 -21.68 -6.58 -13.40
N PRO A 29 -22.82 -6.90 -12.76
CA PRO A 29 -22.93 -6.74 -11.32
C PRO A 29 -21.88 -7.65 -10.69
N LEU A 30 -20.78 -7.03 -10.27
CA LEU A 30 -19.82 -7.64 -9.36
C LEU A 30 -20.64 -8.02 -8.13
N VAL A 31 -20.50 -9.26 -7.68
CA VAL A 31 -21.16 -9.73 -6.47
C VAL A 31 -20.58 -8.91 -5.31
N GLN A 32 -21.25 -7.82 -4.98
CA GLN A 32 -21.01 -7.07 -3.75
C GLN A 32 -21.55 -7.93 -2.63
N ILE A 33 -20.67 -8.33 -1.73
CA ILE A 33 -21.07 -8.97 -0.49
C ILE A 33 -21.10 -7.85 0.56
N PRO A 34 -22.28 -7.29 0.90
CA PRO A 34 -22.39 -6.40 2.03
C PRO A 34 -22.01 -7.18 3.29
N MET A 35 -21.07 -6.64 4.05
CA MET A 35 -20.56 -7.26 5.28
C MET A 35 -21.13 -6.52 6.49
N GLU A 36 -22.40 -6.77 6.78
CA GLU A 36 -23.06 -6.32 8.01
C GLU A 36 -22.33 -6.78 9.29
N PRO A 37 -22.37 -6.00 10.38
CA PRO A 37 -21.79 -6.36 11.68
C PRO A 37 -22.28 -7.70 12.23
N SER A 38 -23.48 -8.13 11.84
CA SER A 38 -24.09 -9.40 12.23
C SER A 38 -23.56 -10.61 11.46
N HIS A 39 -22.85 -10.42 10.35
CA HIS A 39 -22.37 -11.55 9.56
C HIS A 39 -21.37 -12.39 10.31
N SER A 40 -21.63 -13.69 10.34
CA SER A 40 -20.75 -14.69 10.93
C SER A 40 -19.64 -15.10 9.98
N VAL A 41 -18.51 -15.51 10.56
CA VAL A 41 -17.38 -16.14 9.86
C VAL A 41 -17.84 -17.35 9.04
N LYS A 42 -18.89 -18.06 9.47
CA LYS A 42 -19.53 -19.14 8.68
C LYS A 42 -20.16 -18.63 7.39
N GLN A 43 -20.95 -17.56 7.46
CA GLN A 43 -21.58 -16.95 6.28
C GLN A 43 -20.52 -16.44 5.31
N ILE A 44 -19.48 -15.79 5.83
CA ILE A 44 -18.35 -15.28 5.06
C ILE A 44 -17.63 -16.44 4.35
N LYS A 45 -17.27 -17.51 5.06
CA LYS A 45 -16.69 -18.73 4.46
C LYS A 45 -17.60 -19.35 3.41
N GLY A 46 -18.92 -19.35 3.61
CA GLY A 46 -19.88 -19.88 2.64
C GLY A 46 -19.86 -19.10 1.32
N TRP A 47 -19.78 -17.76 1.37
CA TRP A 47 -19.65 -16.95 0.16
C TRP A 47 -18.31 -17.17 -0.53
N ILE A 48 -17.22 -17.26 0.24
CA ILE A 48 -15.87 -17.51 -0.28
C ILE A 48 -15.79 -18.88 -0.95
N GLY A 49 -16.27 -19.93 -0.28
CA GLY A 49 -16.26 -21.30 -0.80
C GLY A 49 -17.08 -21.47 -2.07
N SER A 50 -18.04 -20.57 -2.33
CA SER A 50 -18.77 -20.52 -3.61
C SER A 50 -17.94 -19.98 -4.78
N LYS A 51 -16.82 -19.31 -4.49
CA LYS A 51 -15.92 -18.67 -5.46
C LYS A 51 -14.56 -19.36 -5.55
N ASP A 52 -14.03 -19.83 -4.42
CA ASP A 52 -12.79 -20.59 -4.32
C ASP A 52 -12.95 -21.72 -3.29
N PRO A 53 -13.16 -22.97 -3.76
CA PRO A 53 -13.37 -24.11 -2.89
C PRO A 53 -12.15 -24.50 -2.04
N GLU A 54 -10.93 -24.00 -2.29
CA GLU A 54 -9.74 -24.41 -1.51
C GLU A 54 -9.51 -23.58 -0.23
N LEU A 55 -10.31 -22.53 -0.03
CA LEU A 55 -10.12 -21.53 1.01
C LEU A 55 -11.03 -21.74 2.22
N PHE A 56 -10.52 -22.48 3.22
CA PHE A 56 -11.31 -22.98 4.36
C PHE A 56 -11.02 -22.33 5.71
N ALA A 57 -9.97 -21.50 5.82
CA ALA A 57 -9.55 -20.93 7.09
C ALA A 57 -9.40 -19.40 7.00
N LEU A 58 -10.25 -18.71 7.76
CA LEU A 58 -10.11 -17.27 8.00
C LEU A 58 -9.22 -17.07 9.22
N MET A 59 -8.25 -16.17 9.11
CA MET A 59 -7.31 -15.82 10.18
C MET A 59 -7.45 -14.33 10.50
N TYR A 60 -7.41 -13.97 11.78
CA TYR A 60 -7.42 -12.58 12.24
C TYR A 60 -6.70 -12.52 13.58
N ASP A 61 -5.84 -11.53 13.78
CA ASP A 61 -5.06 -11.36 15.01
C ASP A 61 -4.26 -12.62 15.41
N GLY A 62 -3.53 -13.18 14.44
CA GLY A 62 -2.67 -14.36 14.64
C GLY A 62 -3.42 -15.68 14.92
N ARG A 63 -4.76 -15.68 14.98
CA ARG A 63 -5.56 -16.87 15.29
C ARG A 63 -6.58 -17.21 14.21
N LYS A 64 -6.95 -18.48 14.14
CA LYS A 64 -8.03 -18.95 13.27
C LYS A 64 -9.37 -18.46 13.80
N LEU A 65 -10.15 -17.85 12.91
CA LEU A 65 -11.49 -17.39 13.20
C LEU A 65 -12.47 -18.57 13.26
N ARG A 66 -13.29 -18.57 14.30
CA ARG A 66 -14.33 -19.57 14.57
C ARG A 66 -15.60 -19.15 13.86
N ASP A 67 -16.32 -20.13 13.32
CA ASP A 67 -17.54 -19.94 12.53
C ASP A 67 -18.64 -19.12 13.23
N LYS A 68 -18.66 -19.16 14.57
CA LYS A 68 -19.60 -18.42 15.42
C LYS A 68 -19.24 -16.95 15.65
N GLU A 69 -18.02 -16.55 15.33
CA GLU A 69 -17.59 -15.16 15.48
C GLU A 69 -18.25 -14.32 14.40
N THR A 70 -18.74 -13.15 14.77
CA THR A 70 -19.34 -12.17 13.87
C THR A 70 -18.39 -11.02 13.60
N CYS A 71 -18.61 -10.29 12.50
CA CYS A 71 -17.92 -9.03 12.21
C CYS A 71 -17.83 -8.15 13.48
N SER A 72 -18.95 -7.88 14.16
CA SER A 72 -18.95 -7.10 15.40
C SER A 72 -18.12 -7.71 16.52
N SER A 73 -18.12 -9.04 16.71
CA SER A 73 -17.32 -9.69 17.76
C SER A 73 -15.81 -9.62 17.51
N LEU A 74 -15.41 -9.38 16.26
CA LEU A 74 -14.03 -9.18 15.84
C LEU A 74 -13.61 -7.71 15.84
N GLY A 75 -14.51 -6.81 16.25
CA GLY A 75 -14.31 -5.37 16.14
C GLY A 75 -14.44 -4.86 14.70
N TRP A 76 -15.12 -5.60 13.83
CA TRP A 76 -15.55 -5.17 12.51
C TRP A 76 -16.96 -4.57 12.63
N LYS A 77 -17.06 -3.43 13.31
CA LYS A 77 -18.26 -2.58 13.29
C LYS A 77 -18.23 -1.69 12.05
N ASP A 78 -19.35 -1.04 11.75
CA ASP A 78 -19.60 -0.12 10.62
C ASP A 78 -18.63 1.08 10.50
N GLU A 79 -17.57 1.10 11.29
CA GLU A 79 -16.45 2.03 11.16
C GLU A 79 -15.77 1.81 9.81
N VAL A 80 -15.74 2.89 9.01
CA VAL A 80 -14.90 2.96 7.81
C VAL A 80 -13.45 3.08 8.25
N THR A 81 -12.85 1.95 8.65
CA THR A 81 -11.41 1.90 8.95
C THR A 81 -10.65 1.69 7.64
N LEU A 82 -9.85 2.68 7.24
CA LEU A 82 -8.90 2.53 6.14
C LEU A 82 -7.63 1.84 6.65
N TYR A 83 -7.25 0.74 6.02
CA TYR A 83 -5.95 0.12 6.26
C TYR A 83 -4.90 0.79 5.39
N LEU A 84 -3.96 1.49 6.02
CA LEU A 84 -2.78 2.04 5.38
C LEU A 84 -1.69 0.97 5.43
N VAL A 85 -1.45 0.37 4.27
CA VAL A 85 -0.48 -0.69 4.08
C VAL A 85 0.68 -0.09 3.31
N VAL A 86 1.85 -0.06 3.90
CA VAL A 86 3.06 0.16 3.09
C VAL A 86 3.37 -1.16 2.40
N GLN A 87 4.06 -1.19 1.27
CA GLN A 87 4.53 -2.49 0.76
C GLN A 87 6.02 -2.47 0.53
N CYS A 88 6.59 -3.63 0.80
CA CYS A 88 7.82 -4.13 0.26
C CYS A 88 7.47 -5.53 -0.30
N CYS A 89 8.26 -6.04 -1.22
CA CYS A 89 8.21 -7.37 -1.87
C CYS A 89 8.08 -8.62 -0.95
N ASP A 90 7.81 -8.45 0.34
CA ASP A 90 8.09 -9.42 1.39
C ASP A 90 6.90 -9.54 2.36
N PHE A 91 5.89 -10.28 1.92
CA PHE A 91 4.79 -10.76 2.76
C PHE A 91 4.86 -12.28 2.97
N ALA A 92 5.97 -12.90 2.60
CA ALA A 92 6.20 -14.34 2.73
C ALA A 92 7.64 -14.60 3.17
N ASP A 93 7.82 -14.79 4.48
CA ASP A 93 8.93 -15.52 5.14
C ASP A 93 10.23 -15.58 4.31
N GLN A 94 11.02 -14.49 4.27
CA GLN A 94 12.43 -14.54 3.85
C GLN A 94 13.28 -15.27 4.90
N ILE A 95 13.00 -16.56 5.12
CA ILE A 95 13.94 -17.50 5.73
C ILE A 95 14.83 -18.06 4.62
N ALA A 96 15.65 -17.20 4.00
CA ALA A 96 16.83 -17.67 3.28
C ALA A 96 17.83 -16.53 3.13
N PRO A 97 18.90 -16.50 3.96
CA PRO A 97 20.01 -15.61 3.68
C PRO A 97 20.66 -16.06 2.37
N ARG A 98 20.90 -15.10 1.48
CA ARG A 98 21.67 -15.19 0.22
C ARG A 98 20.95 -15.65 -1.04
N ARG A 99 20.82 -14.71 -1.99
CA ARG A 99 21.20 -14.80 -3.42
C ARG A 99 21.14 -16.18 -4.09
N ARG A 100 20.03 -16.90 -4.02
CA ARG A 100 19.80 -18.03 -4.92
C ARG A 100 18.52 -17.79 -5.69
N ILE A 101 18.71 -17.46 -6.96
CA ILE A 101 17.63 -17.47 -7.95
C ILE A 101 17.10 -18.90 -7.99
N VAL A 102 15.94 -19.06 -7.38
CA VAL A 102 15.24 -20.32 -7.18
C VAL A 102 14.92 -20.96 -8.54
N SER A 103 15.03 -22.29 -8.67
CA SER A 103 14.52 -22.96 -9.88
C SER A 103 13.01 -22.77 -9.99
N LYS A 104 12.41 -22.91 -11.18
CA LYS A 104 10.95 -22.80 -11.36
C LYS A 104 10.19 -23.77 -10.43
N GLU A 105 10.76 -24.96 -10.20
CA GLU A 105 10.21 -25.96 -9.28
C GLU A 105 10.30 -25.53 -7.82
N GLU A 106 11.41 -24.90 -7.41
CA GLU A 106 11.62 -24.45 -6.05
C GLU A 106 10.86 -23.15 -5.74
N TYR A 107 10.66 -22.27 -6.74
CA TYR A 107 9.68 -21.17 -6.69
C TYR A 107 8.28 -21.71 -6.38
N THR A 108 7.81 -22.70 -7.15
CA THR A 108 6.48 -23.32 -7.00
C THR A 108 6.31 -24.09 -5.68
N ARG A 109 7.41 -24.59 -5.07
CA ARG A 109 7.36 -25.23 -3.75
C ARG A 109 7.33 -24.22 -2.60
N ARG A 110 7.99 -23.07 -2.76
CA ARG A 110 8.03 -21.99 -1.77
C ARG A 110 6.82 -21.06 -1.87
N THR A 111 6.09 -21.07 -2.99
CA THR A 111 4.81 -20.38 -3.17
C THR A 111 3.75 -21.01 -2.30
N THR A 112 3.75 -20.66 -1.02
CA THR A 112 2.53 -20.69 -0.21
C THR A 112 2.17 -19.24 0.08
N PRO A 113 1.49 -18.52 -0.84
CA PRO A 113 1.03 -17.14 -0.62
C PRO A 113 0.02 -17.02 0.55
N ARG A 114 -0.29 -18.13 1.23
CA ARG A 114 -1.53 -18.36 1.97
C ARG A 114 -1.68 -17.51 3.22
N LYS A 115 -0.62 -17.03 3.87
CA LYS A 115 -0.80 -16.33 5.15
C LYS A 115 -1.36 -14.91 4.97
N TRP A 116 -0.85 -14.15 3.99
CA TRP A 116 -1.26 -12.75 3.79
C TRP A 116 -2.28 -12.54 2.66
N LEU A 117 -2.38 -13.44 1.67
CA LEU A 117 -3.58 -13.45 0.81
C LEU A 117 -4.82 -13.51 1.72
N ASN A 118 -4.83 -14.37 2.73
CA ASN A 118 -5.92 -14.44 3.72
C ASN A 118 -6.16 -13.12 4.48
N PHE A 119 -5.21 -12.19 4.52
CA PHE A 119 -5.41 -10.89 5.13
C PHE A 119 -6.15 -9.92 4.19
N ILE A 120 -5.74 -9.80 2.91
CA ILE A 120 -6.40 -8.91 1.92
C ILE A 120 -7.71 -9.49 1.41
N VAL A 121 -7.77 -10.81 1.15
CA VAL A 121 -8.92 -11.48 0.52
C VAL A 121 -10.20 -11.32 1.37
N TYR A 122 -10.08 -11.04 2.67
CA TYR A 122 -11.18 -11.25 3.62
C TYR A 122 -11.62 -10.07 4.48
N ALA A 123 -10.99 -8.90 4.40
CA ALA A 123 -11.51 -7.76 5.15
C ALA A 123 -12.59 -7.02 4.35
N PRO A 124 -13.70 -6.62 5.01
CA PRO A 124 -14.73 -5.81 4.37
C PRO A 124 -14.28 -4.38 4.03
N ARG A 125 -13.08 -3.98 4.46
CA ARG A 125 -12.64 -2.59 4.56
C ARG A 125 -11.71 -2.14 3.42
N PRO A 126 -11.56 -0.83 3.20
CA PRO A 126 -10.64 -0.31 2.20
C PRO A 126 -9.16 -0.45 2.62
N TYR A 127 -8.29 -0.62 1.63
CA TYR A 127 -6.84 -0.69 1.74
C TYR A 127 -6.18 0.36 0.86
N LEU A 128 -5.24 1.12 1.40
CA LEU A 128 -4.36 2.01 0.66
C LEU A 128 -2.92 1.50 0.76
N PHE A 129 -2.36 1.11 -0.38
CA PHE A 129 -0.99 0.68 -0.52
C PHE A 129 -0.08 1.86 -0.87
N LEU A 130 1.00 2.10 -0.11
CA LEU A 130 1.93 3.22 -0.36
C LEU A 130 3.10 2.88 -1.31
N GLY A 131 2.92 1.91 -2.21
CA GLY A 131 3.92 1.55 -3.23
C GLY A 131 5.02 0.58 -2.80
N ASN A 132 6.02 0.43 -3.66
CA ASN A 132 7.17 -0.49 -3.59
C ASN A 132 6.75 -1.97 -3.61
N TYR A 133 5.97 -2.33 -4.64
CA TYR A 133 5.45 -3.69 -4.83
C TYR A 133 6.50 -4.69 -5.30
N VAL A 134 7.51 -4.19 -6.02
CA VAL A 134 8.54 -5.00 -6.68
C VAL A 134 9.92 -4.78 -6.06
N ASN A 135 10.84 -5.71 -6.35
CA ASN A 135 12.28 -5.68 -6.04
C ASN A 135 12.61 -6.00 -4.57
N ARG A 136 13.80 -6.59 -4.29
CA ARG A 136 14.30 -7.00 -2.96
C ARG A 136 13.59 -8.22 -2.33
N GLY A 137 12.83 -8.94 -3.13
CA GLY A 137 12.14 -10.17 -2.77
C GLY A 137 11.96 -11.04 -4.01
N ILE A 138 11.61 -12.30 -3.81
CA ILE A 138 11.62 -13.30 -4.90
C ILE A 138 10.27 -13.52 -5.57
N GLN A 139 9.19 -12.83 -5.14
CA GLN A 139 7.82 -13.05 -5.63
C GLN A 139 7.12 -11.74 -6.03
N GLY A 140 7.86 -10.78 -6.61
CA GLY A 140 7.29 -9.48 -6.99
C GLY A 140 6.17 -9.61 -8.04
N SER A 141 6.25 -10.62 -8.93
CA SER A 141 5.23 -10.83 -9.96
C SER A 141 3.91 -11.33 -9.39
N ASP A 142 3.95 -12.28 -8.45
CA ASP A 142 2.77 -12.79 -7.74
C ASP A 142 2.08 -11.69 -6.91
N VAL A 143 2.86 -10.83 -6.26
CA VAL A 143 2.36 -9.67 -5.52
C VAL A 143 1.58 -8.74 -6.46
N LEU A 144 2.18 -8.31 -7.56
CA LEU A 144 1.52 -7.39 -8.49
C LEU A 144 0.26 -8.01 -9.10
N VAL A 145 0.33 -9.25 -9.58
CA VAL A 145 -0.82 -9.93 -10.18
C VAL A 145 -1.96 -10.06 -9.17
N THR A 146 -1.66 -10.40 -7.92
CA THR A 146 -2.65 -10.47 -6.86
C THR A 146 -3.32 -9.12 -6.65
N LEU A 147 -2.54 -8.07 -6.37
CA LEU A 147 -3.09 -6.74 -6.10
C LEU A 147 -3.89 -6.19 -7.28
N MET A 148 -3.44 -6.42 -8.51
CA MET A 148 -4.18 -6.06 -9.72
C MET A 148 -5.50 -6.83 -9.84
N ALA A 149 -5.51 -8.14 -9.57
CA ALA A 149 -6.74 -8.92 -9.56
C ALA A 149 -7.74 -8.37 -8.52
N TYR A 150 -7.25 -8.02 -7.32
CA TYR A 150 -8.05 -7.36 -6.29
C TYR A 150 -8.55 -5.98 -6.72
N LYS A 151 -7.69 -5.16 -7.35
CA LYS A 151 -8.09 -3.84 -7.85
C LYS A 151 -9.19 -3.96 -8.89
N CYS A 152 -9.09 -4.94 -9.78
CA CYS A 152 -10.12 -5.21 -10.80
C CYS A 152 -11.43 -5.73 -10.19
N GLN A 153 -11.34 -6.60 -9.18
CA GLN A 153 -12.51 -7.20 -8.55
C GLN A 153 -13.21 -6.26 -7.55
N PHE A 154 -12.45 -5.43 -6.85
CA PHE A 154 -12.90 -4.52 -5.79
C PHE A 154 -12.28 -3.12 -5.94
N PRO A 155 -12.59 -2.39 -7.02
CA PRO A 155 -11.93 -1.13 -7.35
C PRO A 155 -12.08 -0.03 -6.29
N GLU A 156 -13.14 -0.09 -5.47
CA GLU A 156 -13.41 0.87 -4.39
C GLU A 156 -12.82 0.45 -3.03
N LYS A 157 -12.22 -0.75 -2.95
CA LYS A 157 -11.65 -1.28 -1.71
C LYS A 157 -10.13 -1.39 -1.73
N LEU A 158 -9.49 -1.37 -2.89
CA LEU A 158 -8.04 -1.44 -2.98
C LEU A 158 -7.51 -0.24 -3.77
N TYR A 159 -6.61 0.50 -3.14
CA TYR A 159 -5.95 1.67 -3.71
C TYR A 159 -4.45 1.42 -3.69
N MET A 160 -3.78 1.72 -4.80
CA MET A 160 -2.37 1.44 -4.98
C MET A 160 -1.67 2.73 -5.38
N LEU A 161 -0.78 3.23 -4.53
CA LEU A 161 0.11 4.34 -4.86
C LEU A 161 1.41 3.80 -5.42
N ARG A 162 2.10 4.64 -6.18
CA ARG A 162 3.40 4.33 -6.74
C ARG A 162 4.50 4.53 -5.70
N GLY A 163 5.45 3.61 -5.65
CA GLY A 163 6.68 3.76 -4.87
C GLY A 163 7.93 3.91 -5.72
N ARG A 164 9.06 4.21 -5.08
CA ARG A 164 10.37 4.38 -5.74
C ARG A 164 10.87 3.15 -6.49
N HIS A 165 10.52 1.96 -6.04
CA HIS A 165 10.91 0.70 -6.69
C HIS A 165 10.04 0.40 -7.92
N ASP A 166 8.88 1.06 -8.02
CA ASP A 166 7.88 0.87 -9.07
C ASP A 166 8.20 1.72 -10.32
N CYS A 167 9.48 1.78 -10.68
CA CYS A 167 9.98 2.48 -11.84
C CYS A 167 10.92 1.59 -12.65
N ARG A 168 10.99 1.87 -13.95
CA ARG A 168 11.74 1.05 -14.90
C ARG A 168 13.22 0.91 -14.54
N GLN A 169 13.86 2.00 -14.13
CA GLN A 169 15.30 2.03 -13.85
C GLN A 169 15.62 1.09 -12.68
N ILE A 170 14.94 1.24 -11.54
CA ILE A 170 15.16 0.41 -10.36
C ILE A 170 14.71 -1.03 -10.61
N ALA A 171 13.52 -1.24 -11.18
CA ALA A 171 13.01 -2.57 -11.49
C ALA A 171 13.92 -3.35 -12.45
N ARG A 172 14.60 -2.68 -13.39
CA ARG A 172 15.55 -3.32 -14.32
C ARG A 172 16.84 -3.75 -13.64
N MET A 173 17.32 -3.01 -12.65
CA MET A 173 18.57 -3.27 -11.93
C MET A 173 18.41 -4.26 -10.77
N SER A 174 17.25 -4.91 -10.67
CA SER A 174 16.84 -5.66 -9.48
C SER A 174 16.34 -7.06 -9.81
N GLU A 175 16.01 -7.81 -8.75
CA GLU A 175 15.54 -9.18 -8.78
C GLU A 175 14.23 -9.35 -9.58
N PHE A 176 13.41 -8.30 -9.72
CA PHE A 176 12.11 -8.41 -10.41
C PHE A 176 12.25 -8.61 -11.92
N TYR A 177 13.20 -7.92 -12.57
CA TYR A 177 13.46 -8.14 -14.00
C TYR A 177 13.92 -9.57 -14.25
N GLU A 178 14.84 -10.07 -13.41
CA GLU A 178 15.33 -11.44 -13.50
C GLU A 178 14.23 -12.46 -13.23
N GLU A 179 13.43 -12.27 -12.18
CA GLU A 179 12.27 -13.10 -11.83
C GLU A 179 11.33 -13.25 -13.03
N VAL A 180 10.85 -12.12 -13.56
CA VAL A 180 9.84 -12.13 -14.62
C VAL A 180 10.42 -12.68 -15.93
N CYS A 181 11.66 -12.32 -16.28
CA CYS A 181 12.28 -12.82 -17.51
C CYS A 181 12.62 -14.31 -17.44
N ARG A 182 13.00 -14.83 -16.26
CA ARG A 182 13.33 -16.24 -16.07
C ARG A 182 12.07 -17.12 -16.02
N LEU A 183 11.02 -16.68 -15.35
CA LEU A 183 9.80 -17.46 -15.18
C LEU A 183 8.81 -17.33 -16.34
N TYR A 184 8.79 -16.15 -16.98
CA TYR A 184 7.81 -15.78 -17.98
C TYR A 184 8.47 -15.22 -19.25
N SER A 185 8.52 -13.89 -19.42
CA SER A 185 9.10 -13.26 -20.60
C SER A 185 9.45 -11.80 -20.36
N ARG A 186 10.40 -11.28 -21.15
CA ARG A 186 10.72 -9.84 -21.20
C ARG A 186 9.51 -8.98 -21.62
N LYS A 187 8.61 -9.53 -22.44
CA LYS A 187 7.39 -8.82 -22.87
C LYS A 187 6.48 -8.58 -21.67
N LEU A 188 6.28 -9.59 -20.82
CA LEU A 188 5.47 -9.45 -19.60
C LEU A 188 6.08 -8.44 -18.62
N TRP A 189 7.41 -8.43 -18.46
CA TRP A 189 8.08 -7.42 -17.63
C TRP A 189 7.79 -6.00 -18.10
N ARG A 190 7.81 -5.74 -19.42
CA ARG A 190 7.44 -4.43 -19.97
C ARG A 190 6.00 -4.07 -19.64
N SER A 191 5.07 -5.01 -19.75
CA SER A 191 3.67 -4.80 -19.36
C SER A 191 3.51 -4.48 -17.88
N PHE A 192 4.31 -5.08 -16.99
CA PHE A 192 4.33 -4.68 -15.58
C PHE A 192 4.81 -3.24 -15.43
N ILE A 193 5.90 -2.83 -16.08
CA ILE A 193 6.38 -1.44 -16.05
C ILE A 193 5.31 -0.48 -16.57
N ASP A 194 4.62 -0.84 -17.65
CA ASP A 194 3.52 -0.02 -18.19
C ASP A 194 2.43 0.17 -17.13
N VAL A 195 2.01 -0.89 -16.42
CA VAL A 195 1.05 -0.76 -15.30
C VAL A 195 1.59 0.16 -14.20
N LEU A 196 2.83 -0.02 -13.78
CA LEU A 196 3.43 0.79 -12.70
C LEU A 196 3.50 2.27 -13.07
N ASN A 197 3.72 2.60 -14.35
CA ASN A 197 3.69 3.97 -14.86
C ASN A 197 2.30 4.62 -14.78
N HIS A 198 1.22 3.83 -14.68
CA HIS A 198 -0.15 4.32 -14.49
C HIS A 198 -0.55 4.43 -13.03
N LEU A 199 0.27 4.01 -12.07
CA LEU A 199 -0.12 4.08 -10.66
C LEU A 199 -0.25 5.53 -10.19
N PRO A 200 -1.28 5.85 -9.39
CA PRO A 200 -1.39 7.13 -8.71
C PRO A 200 -0.21 7.43 -7.80
N LEU A 201 0.05 8.70 -7.52
CA LEU A 201 1.26 9.10 -6.79
C LEU A 201 1.00 9.30 -5.30
N CYS A 202 -0.12 9.94 -4.97
CA CYS A 202 -0.48 10.30 -3.62
C CYS A 202 -1.96 10.03 -3.37
N ALA A 203 -2.37 10.03 -2.11
CA ALA A 203 -3.77 10.10 -1.74
C ALA A 203 -4.00 11.08 -0.59
N ARG A 204 -5.23 11.55 -0.47
CA ARG A 204 -5.70 12.41 0.61
C ARG A 204 -6.89 11.74 1.28
N VAL A 205 -6.78 11.39 2.55
CA VAL A 205 -7.86 10.78 3.34
C VAL A 205 -8.56 11.86 4.15
N ASN A 206 -9.89 11.90 4.09
CA ASN A 206 -10.78 12.86 4.77
C ASN A 206 -10.35 14.33 4.59
N GLY A 207 -9.70 14.65 3.47
CA GLY A 207 -9.17 15.99 3.23
C GLY A 207 -8.04 16.41 4.18
N ARG A 208 -7.55 15.56 5.07
CA ARG A 208 -6.68 15.97 6.18
C ARG A 208 -5.44 15.10 6.36
N VAL A 209 -5.45 13.87 5.85
CA VAL A 209 -4.29 12.99 5.87
C VAL A 209 -3.67 12.92 4.47
N PHE A 210 -2.38 13.23 4.34
CA PHE A 210 -1.65 13.12 3.09
C PHE A 210 -0.84 11.82 3.05
N CYS A 211 -1.05 10.99 2.04
CA CYS A 211 -0.41 9.70 1.88
C CYS A 211 0.46 9.68 0.63
N VAL A 212 1.71 9.26 0.76
CA VAL A 212 2.71 9.24 -0.32
C VAL A 212 3.76 8.15 -0.06
N SER A 213 4.50 7.67 -1.08
CA SER A 213 5.60 6.72 -0.83
C SER A 213 6.83 7.40 -0.23
N GLY A 214 7.29 8.49 -0.85
CA GLY A 214 8.46 9.26 -0.46
C GLY A 214 8.11 10.30 0.60
N GLY A 215 8.24 11.57 0.24
CA GLY A 215 7.85 12.66 1.09
C GLY A 215 7.27 13.83 0.30
N ILE A 216 7.70 15.03 0.65
CA ILE A 216 7.36 16.29 -0.02
C ILE A 216 8.49 16.75 -0.96
N SER A 217 8.23 17.77 -1.77
CA SER A 217 9.18 18.35 -2.73
C SER A 217 9.32 19.85 -2.53
N PRO A 218 10.50 20.47 -2.77
CA PRO A 218 10.64 21.92 -2.85
C PRO A 218 9.76 22.56 -3.92
N GLU A 219 9.37 21.79 -4.93
CA GLU A 219 8.47 22.22 -6.01
C GLU A 219 6.99 22.11 -5.64
N LEU A 220 6.66 21.39 -4.55
CA LEU A 220 5.27 21.16 -4.12
C LEU A 220 4.84 22.18 -3.06
N ARG A 221 4.18 23.24 -3.51
CA ARG A 221 3.54 24.24 -2.63
C ARG A 221 2.09 23.88 -2.35
N HIS A 222 1.36 23.49 -3.39
CA HIS A 222 -0.05 23.12 -3.33
C HIS A 222 -0.26 21.69 -3.86
N LEU A 223 -1.09 20.90 -3.19
CA LEU A 223 -1.40 19.52 -3.58
C LEU A 223 -1.94 19.41 -5.02
N GLU A 224 -2.58 20.46 -5.53
CA GLU A 224 -3.13 20.52 -6.89
C GLU A 224 -2.05 20.36 -7.96
N GLN A 225 -0.80 20.75 -7.70
CA GLN A 225 0.33 20.58 -8.62
C GLN A 225 0.60 19.11 -8.97
N ILE A 226 0.23 18.18 -8.07
CA ILE A 226 0.36 16.73 -8.33
C ILE A 226 -0.55 16.30 -9.49
N ASN A 227 -1.68 17.00 -9.72
CA ASN A 227 -2.60 16.67 -10.80
C ASN A 227 -2.06 17.07 -12.18
N GLU A 228 -1.02 17.91 -12.25
CA GLU A 228 -0.33 18.29 -13.49
C GLU A 228 0.63 17.20 -14.00
N LEU A 229 0.94 16.21 -13.16
CA LEU A 229 1.74 15.05 -13.55
C LEU A 229 0.88 14.06 -14.35
N HIS A 230 0.93 14.16 -15.68
CA HIS A 230 0.18 13.32 -16.61
C HIS A 230 0.72 11.89 -16.69
N ARG A 231 -0.12 10.89 -16.36
CA ARG A 231 0.21 9.46 -16.46
C ARG A 231 -0.26 8.87 -17.81
N PRO A 232 0.40 7.85 -18.36
CA PRO A 232 1.58 7.16 -17.82
C PRO A 232 2.85 7.98 -17.90
N LEU A 233 3.75 7.77 -16.94
CA LEU A 233 4.85 8.69 -16.66
C LEU A 233 6.04 7.89 -16.15
N GLU A 234 7.22 8.01 -16.76
CA GLU A 234 8.46 7.41 -16.23
C GLU A 234 9.07 8.33 -15.16
N VAL A 235 9.68 7.77 -14.12
CA VAL A 235 10.31 8.57 -13.06
C VAL A 235 11.57 9.26 -13.59
N PRO A 236 11.64 10.61 -13.59
CA PRO A 236 12.83 11.36 -14.03
C PRO A 236 13.96 11.28 -13.00
N GLU A 237 15.12 11.86 -13.30
CA GLU A 237 16.24 11.95 -12.36
C GLU A 237 16.06 13.04 -11.30
N GLU A 238 15.20 14.03 -11.55
CA GLU A 238 14.93 15.15 -10.63
C GLU A 238 13.50 15.70 -10.81
N GLY A 239 13.10 16.58 -9.89
CA GLY A 239 11.82 17.28 -9.91
C GLY A 239 10.72 16.60 -9.10
N LEU A 240 9.53 17.22 -9.13
CA LEU A 240 8.39 16.87 -8.28
C LEU A 240 8.07 15.37 -8.18
N LEU A 241 8.00 14.64 -9.30
CA LEU A 241 7.70 13.20 -9.24
C LEU A 241 8.77 12.43 -8.46
N THR A 242 10.04 12.72 -8.71
CA THR A 242 11.14 12.02 -8.06
C THR A 242 11.10 12.29 -6.57
N ASP A 243 10.87 13.53 -6.16
CA ASP A 243 10.80 13.90 -4.75
C ASP A 243 9.64 13.25 -4.01
N LEU A 244 8.45 13.22 -4.62
CA LEU A 244 7.30 12.49 -4.06
C LEU A 244 7.59 11.01 -3.82
N LEU A 245 8.51 10.39 -4.57
CA LEU A 245 8.85 8.98 -4.41
C LEU A 245 10.08 8.74 -3.52
N TRP A 246 10.96 9.72 -3.37
CA TRP A 246 12.31 9.51 -2.82
C TRP A 246 12.72 10.38 -1.63
N SER A 247 12.04 11.49 -1.35
CA SER A 247 12.49 12.39 -0.27
C SER A 247 12.31 11.78 1.13
N ASP A 248 13.11 12.24 2.08
CA ASP A 248 13.19 11.69 3.45
C ASP A 248 13.05 12.77 4.54
N PRO A 249 12.20 12.60 5.56
CA PRO A 249 12.22 13.45 6.75
C PRO A 249 13.50 13.18 7.55
N THR A 250 14.13 14.23 8.05
CA THR A 250 15.28 14.16 8.94
C THR A 250 15.23 15.29 9.97
N ASP A 251 16.18 15.30 10.91
CA ASP A 251 16.33 16.39 11.89
C ASP A 251 17.03 17.64 11.32
N CYS A 252 17.12 17.78 9.99
CA CYS A 252 17.72 18.96 9.37
C CYS A 252 16.82 20.20 9.51
N GLN A 253 17.39 21.38 9.24
CA GLN A 253 16.63 22.61 9.08
C GLN A 253 16.48 22.89 7.58
N GLY A 254 15.26 23.18 7.12
CA GLY A 254 15.02 23.44 5.70
C GLY A 254 15.07 22.17 4.85
N TRP A 255 15.62 22.31 3.65
CA TRP A 255 15.91 21.20 2.73
C TRP A 255 17.40 20.84 2.78
N GLY A 256 17.70 19.54 2.74
CA GLY A 256 19.05 19.01 2.63
C GLY A 256 19.20 18.06 1.45
N PRO A 257 20.43 17.74 1.01
CA PRO A 257 20.65 16.66 0.06
C PRO A 257 20.30 15.30 0.69
N SER A 258 19.85 14.35 -0.13
CA SER A 258 19.65 12.97 0.32
C SER A 258 20.95 12.18 0.25
N ASP A 259 21.25 11.40 1.29
CA ASP A 259 22.37 10.42 1.31
C ASP A 259 22.22 9.32 0.25
N ARG A 260 21.04 9.21 -0.38
CA ARG A 260 20.78 8.31 -1.50
C ARG A 260 21.39 8.81 -2.82
N GLY A 261 21.87 10.05 -2.87
CA GLY A 261 22.36 10.70 -4.08
C GLY A 261 21.25 11.08 -5.07
N LEU A 262 19.98 11.06 -4.62
CA LEU A 262 18.79 11.38 -5.40
C LEU A 262 17.76 12.04 -4.48
N SER A 263 17.11 13.12 -4.95
CA SER A 263 16.14 13.90 -4.17
C SER A 263 16.73 14.54 -2.90
N TYR A 264 15.86 14.91 -1.97
CA TYR A 264 16.15 15.76 -0.81
C TYR A 264 15.79 15.08 0.51
N THR A 265 16.37 15.61 1.58
CA THR A 265 15.84 15.49 2.94
C THR A 265 15.10 16.77 3.32
N PHE A 266 14.13 16.68 4.22
CA PHE A 266 13.37 17.84 4.69
C PHE A 266 13.21 17.83 6.21
N GLY A 267 13.33 19.02 6.79
CA GLY A 267 13.18 19.28 8.22
C GLY A 267 11.74 19.53 8.67
N GLN A 268 11.58 19.67 9.98
CA GLN A 268 10.29 19.94 10.62
C GLN A 268 9.67 21.25 10.15
N ASP A 269 10.48 22.29 9.96
CA ASP A 269 10.05 23.64 9.56
C ASP A 269 9.37 23.63 8.19
N VAL A 270 9.99 22.96 7.21
CA VAL A 270 9.42 22.80 5.86
C VAL A 270 8.15 21.97 5.90
N PHE A 271 8.16 20.90 6.70
CA PHE A 271 7.00 20.02 6.84
C PHE A 271 5.80 20.75 7.45
N GLU A 272 6.01 21.59 8.47
CA GLU A 272 4.95 22.36 9.12
C GLU A 272 4.37 23.41 8.16
N GLU A 273 5.21 24.15 7.44
CA GLU A 273 4.76 25.13 6.42
C GLU A 273 3.91 24.45 5.33
N PHE A 274 4.36 23.29 4.83
CA PHE A 274 3.62 22.51 3.86
C PHE A 274 2.25 22.06 4.42
N CYS A 275 2.22 21.59 5.66
CA CYS A 275 0.99 21.13 6.30
C CYS A 275 -0.01 22.26 6.54
N GLU A 276 0.45 23.43 6.97
CA GLU A 276 -0.39 24.61 7.16
C GLU A 276 -1.00 25.08 5.83
N THR A 277 -0.17 25.18 4.80
CA THR A 277 -0.57 25.60 3.44
C THR A 277 -1.62 24.67 2.83
N ASN A 278 -1.51 23.36 3.08
CA ASN A 278 -2.36 22.35 2.45
C ASN A 278 -3.45 21.79 3.37
N HIS A 279 -3.58 22.33 4.58
CA HIS A 279 -4.51 21.87 5.61
C HIS A 279 -4.37 20.36 5.92
N ILE A 280 -3.14 19.92 6.17
CA ILE A 280 -2.79 18.53 6.49
C ILE A 280 -2.59 18.40 8.00
N GLU A 281 -3.34 17.50 8.63
CA GLU A 281 -3.19 17.17 10.05
C GLU A 281 -2.14 16.07 10.25
N LEU A 282 -2.08 15.11 9.33
CA LEU A 282 -1.21 13.93 9.39
C LEU A 282 -0.64 13.61 8.01
N MET A 283 0.65 13.29 7.94
CA MET A 283 1.27 12.69 6.77
C MET A 283 1.61 11.22 7.05
N VAL A 284 1.26 10.34 6.12
CA VAL A 284 1.62 8.92 6.19
C VAL A 284 2.44 8.56 4.97
N ARG A 285 3.65 8.08 5.20
CA ARG A 285 4.57 7.67 4.16
C ARG A 285 5.06 6.22 4.30
N GLY A 286 5.65 5.71 3.22
CA GLY A 286 6.39 4.46 3.23
C GLY A 286 7.89 4.69 3.06
N MET A 287 8.66 3.66 2.70
CA MET A 287 10.07 3.69 2.23
C MET A 287 11.18 3.51 3.26
N GLN A 288 11.16 4.17 4.42
CA GLN A 288 12.26 4.02 5.40
C GLN A 288 12.03 2.76 6.25
N LEU A 289 13.10 1.98 6.47
CA LEU A 289 13.03 0.83 7.38
C LEU A 289 12.82 1.35 8.80
N SER A 290 11.83 0.80 9.50
CA SER A 290 11.60 1.04 10.92
C SER A 290 11.77 -0.26 11.69
N GLN A 291 12.49 -0.20 12.82
CA GLN A 291 12.72 -1.33 13.71
C GLN A 291 11.41 -1.95 14.25
N HIS A 292 10.35 -1.16 14.40
CA HIS A 292 9.07 -1.62 14.93
C HIS A 292 7.96 -1.70 13.86
N GLY A 293 8.32 -1.48 12.60
CA GLY A 293 7.37 -1.42 11.48
C GLY A 293 6.65 -0.09 11.33
N TYR A 294 6.89 0.87 12.22
CA TYR A 294 6.47 2.26 12.05
C TYR A 294 7.39 3.22 12.83
N GLU A 295 7.43 4.48 12.43
CA GLU A 295 8.22 5.51 13.09
C GLU A 295 7.51 6.86 12.96
N TYR A 296 7.57 7.65 14.03
CA TYR A 296 7.01 9.00 14.06
C TYR A 296 8.11 10.04 13.87
N PHE A 297 7.78 11.08 13.12
CA PHE A 297 8.59 12.29 12.97
C PHE A 297 7.73 13.51 13.33
N PHE A 298 8.39 14.66 13.54
CA PHE A 298 7.76 15.98 13.63
C PHE A 298 6.52 16.01 14.54
N GLN A 299 6.74 15.73 15.83
CA GLN A 299 5.69 15.71 16.85
C GLN A 299 4.52 14.75 16.52
N GLN A 300 4.85 13.60 15.91
CA GLN A 300 3.89 12.55 15.51
C GLN A 300 2.92 12.96 14.40
N ARG A 301 3.18 14.08 13.71
CA ARG A 301 2.38 14.51 12.54
C ARG A 301 2.84 13.91 11.22
N LEU A 302 3.98 13.21 11.22
CA LEU A 302 4.43 12.38 10.11
C LEU A 302 4.68 10.96 10.62
N VAL A 303 4.11 9.98 9.93
CA VAL A 303 4.27 8.55 10.20
C VAL A 303 4.92 7.87 9.02
N ASN A 304 6.07 7.26 9.22
CA ASN A 304 6.59 6.25 8.31
C ASN A 304 6.09 4.88 8.73
N VAL A 305 5.49 4.13 7.83
CA VAL A 305 5.01 2.75 8.07
C VAL A 305 5.83 1.79 7.21
N PHE A 306 6.13 0.61 7.72
CA PHE A 306 6.94 -0.41 7.06
C PHE A 306 6.36 -1.79 7.37
N THR A 307 5.99 -2.52 6.33
CA THR A 307 5.17 -3.75 6.42
C THR A 307 5.94 -5.04 6.12
N CYS A 308 7.25 -4.94 5.93
CA CYS A 308 8.11 -6.09 5.77
C CYS A 308 8.89 -6.32 7.07
N ALA A 309 8.72 -7.49 7.66
CA ALA A 309 9.51 -7.92 8.81
C ALA A 309 10.74 -8.67 8.30
N ASN A 310 11.81 -8.69 9.10
CA ASN A 310 13.06 -9.34 8.73
C ASN A 310 13.60 -8.90 7.36
N TYR A 311 13.65 -7.59 7.11
CA TYR A 311 13.90 -7.05 5.77
C TYR A 311 15.18 -7.62 5.16
N MET A 312 15.08 -8.13 3.92
CA MET A 312 16.19 -8.76 3.18
C MET A 312 16.87 -9.94 3.89
N GLY A 313 16.29 -10.46 4.98
CA GLY A 313 16.92 -11.45 5.85
C GLY A 313 18.15 -10.94 6.62
N GLU A 314 18.33 -9.62 6.70
CA GLU A 314 19.50 -8.97 7.30
C GLU A 314 19.15 -8.09 8.51
N TRP A 315 17.90 -7.65 8.60
CA TRP A 315 17.43 -6.71 9.61
C TRP A 315 16.49 -7.40 10.59
N ASP A 316 16.62 -7.19 11.90
CA ASP A 316 15.70 -7.75 12.91
C ASP A 316 14.48 -6.83 13.14
N ASN A 317 13.90 -6.30 12.07
CA ASN A 317 12.82 -5.33 12.15
C ASN A 317 11.44 -6.02 12.13
N ARG A 318 10.46 -5.41 12.81
CA ARG A 318 9.06 -5.82 12.72
C ARG A 318 8.37 -5.14 11.53
N ALA A 319 7.21 -5.66 11.17
CA ALA A 319 6.29 -5.06 10.22
C ALA A 319 5.08 -4.48 10.93
N ALA A 320 4.50 -3.40 10.43
CA ALA A 320 3.24 -2.87 10.94
C ALA A 320 2.32 -2.37 9.83
N VAL A 321 1.02 -2.53 10.03
CA VAL A 321 -0.04 -1.91 9.24
C VAL A 321 -0.68 -0.82 10.10
N MET A 322 -0.96 0.34 9.51
CA MET A 322 -1.67 1.40 10.20
C MET A 322 -3.16 1.31 9.91
N LEU A 323 -3.97 1.32 10.97
CA LEU A 323 -5.42 1.34 10.91
C LEU A 323 -5.85 2.78 11.21
N LEU A 324 -6.52 3.42 10.26
CA LEU A 324 -7.01 4.78 10.37
C LEU A 324 -8.54 4.76 10.36
N ASP A 325 -9.18 5.34 11.37
CA ASP A 325 -10.65 5.46 11.40
C ASP A 325 -11.17 6.79 10.84
N GLU A 326 -12.48 6.97 10.89
CA GLU A 326 -13.18 8.14 10.37
C GLU A 326 -12.85 9.44 11.10
N ASP A 327 -12.50 9.36 12.39
CA ASP A 327 -12.09 10.47 13.26
C ASP A 327 -10.58 10.76 13.19
N LEU A 328 -9.89 10.14 12.22
CA LEU A 328 -8.44 10.20 12.03
C LEU A 328 -7.64 9.66 13.21
N GLN A 329 -8.26 8.91 14.13
CA GLN A 329 -7.51 8.19 15.12
C GLN A 329 -6.86 6.98 14.45
N HIS A 330 -5.62 6.70 14.85
CA HIS A 330 -4.87 5.60 14.28
C HIS A 330 -4.23 4.70 15.33
N LYS A 331 -4.12 3.44 14.95
CA LYS A 331 -3.40 2.41 15.70
C LYS A 331 -2.57 1.57 14.75
N PHE A 332 -1.50 0.99 15.27
CA PHE A 332 -0.67 0.06 14.51
C PHE A 332 -0.99 -1.37 14.87
N TRP A 333 -1.20 -2.19 13.85
CA TRP A 333 -1.13 -3.62 13.99
C TRP A 333 0.27 -4.09 13.58
N VAL A 334 1.10 -4.39 14.57
CA VAL A 334 2.42 -4.97 14.36
C VAL A 334 2.25 -6.46 14.04
N LEU A 335 2.75 -6.87 12.88
CA LEU A 335 2.74 -8.26 12.46
C LEU A 335 3.72 -9.07 13.33
N PRO A 336 3.34 -10.30 13.73
CA PRO A 336 4.11 -11.13 14.65
C PRO A 336 5.46 -11.57 14.09
#